data_AF-W2TGM9-F1
#
_entry.id   AF-W2TGM9-F1
#
_cell.length_a   1.000
_cell.length_b   1.000
_cell.length_c   1.000
_cell.angle_alpha   90.00
_cell.angle_beta   90.00
_cell.angle_gamma   90.00
#
_symmetry.space_group_name_H-M   'P 1'
#
loop_
_entity.id
_entity.type
_entity.pdbx_description
1 polymer ?
#
loop_
_entity_poly.entity_id
_entity_poly.type
_entity_poly.pdbx_seq_one_letter_code
_entity_poly.pdbx_strand_id
1 'polypeptide(L)' 'MCPWLCNSESEKRWAWDPVKERCEPFYYGGCGGNGNRFETQQQCLDECWNNHVDEEHKKKPEPRCIKYIV' A
#
# COMPACT_ATOMS: atom_id res chain seq x y z
N MET A 1 -20.08 -9.75 25.29
CA MET A 1 -19.71 -10.62 24.15
C MET A 1 -20.10 -9.87 22.88
N CYS A 2 -19.14 -9.35 22.11
CA CYS A 2 -19.42 -8.69 20.82
C CYS A 2 -19.03 -9.63 19.68
N PRO A 3 -20.00 -10.21 18.92
CA PRO A 3 -19.74 -11.25 17.92
C PRO A 3 -19.27 -10.75 16.54
N TRP A 4 -18.60 -9.59 16.47
CA TRP A 4 -18.29 -8.91 15.19
C TRP A 4 -16.96 -8.13 15.19
N LEU A 5 -16.07 -8.40 16.13
CA LEU A 5 -14.77 -7.73 16.17
C LEU A 5 -13.78 -8.57 15.39
N CYS A 6 -13.20 -7.98 14.36
CA CYS A 6 -11.98 -8.51 13.81
C CYS A 6 -10.90 -8.42 14.90
N ASN A 7 -10.59 -9.57 15.47
CA ASN A 7 -9.62 -9.72 16.54
C ASN A 7 -8.27 -10.15 15.94
N SER A 8 -7.82 -9.50 14.87
CA SER A 8 -6.43 -9.68 14.47
C SER A 8 -5.61 -8.63 15.19
N GLU A 9 -4.62 -9.06 15.97
CA GLU A 9 -3.60 -8.15 16.50
C GLU A 9 -3.14 -7.22 15.38
N SER A 10 -2.94 -5.94 15.72
CA SER A 10 -2.51 -4.93 14.77
C SER A 10 -1.22 -5.40 14.06
N GLU A 11 -1.34 -5.83 12.81
CA GLU A 11 -0.20 -6.32 12.06
C GLU A 11 0.50 -5.15 11.37
N LYS A 12 1.83 -5.09 11.48
CA LYS A 12 2.61 -4.12 10.73
C LYS A 12 2.61 -4.51 9.25
N ARG A 13 1.96 -3.69 8.43
CA ARG A 13 1.90 -3.81 6.97
C ARG A 13 2.46 -2.53 6.34
N TRP A 14 2.75 -2.58 5.05
CA TRP A 14 3.21 -1.44 4.25
C TRP A 14 2.12 -1.05 3.26
N ALA A 15 1.83 0.24 3.16
CA ALA A 15 0.89 0.80 2.20
C ALA A 15 1.55 1.91 1.38
N TRP A 16 1.14 2.06 0.13
CA TRP A 16 1.59 3.15 -0.73
C TRP A 16 0.86 4.45 -0.38
N ASP A 17 1.62 5.48 0.01
CA ASP A 17 1.12 6.84 0.17
C ASP A 17 1.47 7.65 -1.09
N PRO A 18 0.49 7.96 -1.97
CA PRO A 18 0.74 8.77 -3.17
C PRO A 18 0.91 10.26 -2.87
N VAL A 19 0.58 10.74 -1.67
CA VAL A 19 0.85 12.12 -1.24
C VAL A 19 2.33 12.29 -0.91
N LYS A 20 2.92 11.28 -0.25
CA LYS A 20 4.35 11.25 0.08
C LYS A 20 5.20 10.52 -0.97
N GLU A 21 4.55 9.91 -1.96
CA GLU A 21 5.17 9.09 -3.01
C GLU A 21 6.09 8.01 -2.42
N ARG A 22 5.64 7.36 -1.33
CA ARG A 22 6.45 6.35 -0.63
C ARG A 22 5.58 5.29 0.03
N CYS A 23 6.16 4.11 0.23
CA CYS A 23 5.57 3.07 1.06
C CYS A 23 5.76 3.40 2.54
N GLU A 24 4.66 3.53 3.29
CA GLU A 24 4.67 3.76 4.73
C GLU A 24 4.17 2.56 5.51
N PRO A 25 4.78 2.27 6.68
CA PRO A 25 4.29 1.23 7.56
C PRO A 25 3.01 1.72 8.25
N PHE A 26 1.98 0.87 8.29
CA PHE A 26 0.75 1.09 9.01
C PHE A 26 0.35 -0.18 9.77
N TYR A 27 -0.49 -0.01 10.78
CA TYR A 27 -1.00 -1.11 11.59
C TYR A 27 -2.39 -1.51 11.08
N TYR A 28 -2.52 -2.73 10.58
CA TYR A 28 -3.76 -3.25 10.04
C TYR A 28 -4.50 -4.08 11.10
N GLY A 29 -5.75 -3.71 11.41
CA GLY A 29 -6.58 -4.36 12.44
C GLY A 29 -7.27 -5.66 12.00
N GLY A 30 -7.03 -6.14 10.78
CA GLY A 30 -7.44 -7.47 10.34
C GLY A 30 -8.75 -7.57 9.54
N CYS A 31 -9.60 -6.54 9.48
CA CYS A 31 -10.87 -6.60 8.75
C CYS A 31 -11.08 -5.36 7.89
N GLY A 32 -11.52 -5.61 6.66
CA GLY A 32 -11.73 -4.58 5.66
C GLY A 32 -10.39 -3.99 5.23
N GLY A 33 -9.94 -4.31 4.02
CA GLY A 33 -8.69 -3.78 3.50
C GLY A 33 -8.71 -3.68 1.99
N ASN A 34 -8.12 -2.62 1.45
CA ASN A 34 -7.87 -2.51 0.02
C ASN A 34 -6.59 -3.28 -0.36
N GLY A 35 -6.33 -3.46 -1.66
CA GLY A 35 -5.15 -4.17 -2.17
C GLY A 35 -3.79 -3.58 -1.76
N ASN A 36 -3.76 -2.40 -1.14
CA ASN A 36 -2.55 -1.70 -0.69
C ASN A 36 -2.03 -2.23 0.66
N ARG A 37 -1.88 -3.55 0.82
CA ARG A 37 -1.22 -4.14 2.00
C ARG A 37 -0.06 -5.02 1.53
N PHE A 38 1.15 -4.65 1.94
CA PHE A 38 2.36 -5.39 1.62
C PHE A 38 3.07 -5.80 2.90
N GLU A 39 3.79 -6.92 2.88
CA GLU A 39 4.54 -7.40 4.04
C GLU A 39 5.87 -6.65 4.20
N THR A 40 6.40 -6.16 3.09
CA THR A 40 7.67 -5.43 3.06
C THR A 40 7.53 -4.13 2.28
N GLN A 41 8.38 -3.16 2.63
CA GLN A 41 8.51 -1.90 1.89
C GLN A 41 8.85 -2.15 0.42
N GLN A 42 9.72 -3.13 0.17
CA GLN A 42 10.21 -3.43 -1.17
C GLN A 42 9.10 -3.98 -2.07
N GLN A 43 8.29 -4.93 -1.59
CA GLN A 43 7.10 -5.40 -2.32
C GLN A 43 6.15 -4.24 -2.68
N CYS A 44 5.91 -3.32 -1.73
CA CYS A 44 5.09 -2.15 -2.00
C CYS A 44 5.71 -1.25 -3.09
N LEU A 45 7.03 -1.05 -3.10
CA LEU A 45 7.71 -0.25 -4.12
C LEU A 45 7.72 -0.96 -5.47
N ASP A 46 8.01 -2.25 -5.52
CA ASP A 46 7.98 -3.04 -6.76
C ASP A 46 6.58 -3.05 -7.38
N GLU A 47 5.54 -3.21 -6.57
CA GLU A 47 4.16 -3.24 -7.07
C GLU A 47 3.66 -1.83 -7.48
N CYS A 48 3.91 -0.84 -6.63
CA CYS A 48 3.33 0.50 -6.77
C CYS A 48 4.20 1.48 -7.56
N TRP A 49 5.53 1.42 -7.44
CA TRP A 49 6.49 2.35 -8.05
C TRP A 49 7.16 1.78 -9.31
N ASN A 50 6.52 0.82 -9.99
CA ASN A 50 7.14 0.12 -11.11
C ASN A 50 7.54 1.11 -12.23
N ASN A 51 8.84 1.37 -12.36
CA ASN A 51 9.46 2.34 -13.25
C ASN A 51 9.53 1.78 -14.68
N HIS A 52 8.37 1.55 -15.30
CA HIS A 52 8.34 1.49 -16.75
C HIS A 52 8.52 2.91 -17.27
N VAL A 53 9.78 3.33 -17.33
CA VAL A 53 10.17 4.54 -18.04
C VAL A 53 10.15 4.18 -19.51
N ASP A 54 9.03 4.45 -20.18
CA ASP A 54 9.05 4.64 -21.61
C ASP A 54 9.91 5.88 -21.92
N GLU A 55 11.16 5.62 -22.34
CA GLU A 55 12.22 6.61 -22.64
C GLU A 55 11.82 7.73 -23.64
N GLU A 56 10.61 7.70 -24.19
CA GLU A 56 10.10 8.68 -25.14
C GLU A 56 9.23 9.78 -24.50
N HIS A 57 8.69 9.58 -23.30
CA HIS A 57 7.90 10.59 -22.60
C HIS A 57 8.38 10.77 -21.16
N LYS A 58 8.89 11.96 -20.82
CA LYS A 58 9.27 12.42 -19.47
C LYS A 58 8.08 12.48 -18.48
N LYS A 59 7.19 11.49 -18.48
CA LYS A 59 6.14 11.37 -17.49
C LYS A 59 6.73 10.62 -16.30
N LYS A 60 6.54 11.23 -15.13
CA LYS A 60 6.88 10.63 -13.85
C LYS A 60 6.20 9.25 -13.78
N PRO A 61 6.87 8.19 -13.30
CA PRO A 61 6.26 6.87 -13.13
C PRO A 61 4.96 7.05 -12.34
N GLU A 62 3.82 6.72 -12.97
CA GLU A 62 2.52 6.82 -12.32
C GLU A 62 2.33 5.60 -11.42
N PRO A 63 2.05 5.79 -10.13
CA PRO A 63 1.99 4.65 -9.23
C PRO A 63 0.76 3.79 -9.53
N ARG A 64 0.96 2.47 -9.69
CA ARG A 64 -0.12 1.50 -9.96
C ARG A 64 -1.09 1.33 -8.79
N CYS A 65 -0.67 1.71 -7.58
CA CYS A 65 -1.48 1.57 -6.37
C CYS A 65 -2.38 2.79 -6.16
N ILE A 66 -3.68 2.59 -6.40
CA ILE A 66 -4.70 3.63 -6.24
C ILE A 66 -5.02 3.87 -4.77
N LYS A 67 -5.13 5.15 -4.44
CA LYS A 67 -5.24 5.75 -3.11
C LYS A 67 -6.47 5.29 -2.33
N TYR A 68 -6.33 4.33 -1.42
CA TYR A 68 -7.18 4.23 -0.22
C TYR A 68 -6.40 3.55 0.91
N ILE A 69 -6.10 4.31 1.96
CA ILE A 69 -5.84 3.80 3.30
C ILE A 69 -7.22 3.86 3.96
N VAL A 70 -7.85 2.70 4.16
CA VAL A 70 -9.06 2.58 5.00
C VAL A 70 -8.65 2.19 6.41
#